data_AF-A0A9D6HYK2-F1
#
_entry.id   AF-A0A9D6HYK2-F1
#
_cell.length_a   1.000
_cell.length_b   1.000
_cell.length_c   1.000
_cell.angle_alpha   90.00
_cell.angle_beta   90.00
_cell.angle_gamma   90.00
#
_symmetry.space_group_name_H-M   'P 1'
#
loop_
_entity.id
_entity.type
_entity.pdbx_description
1 polymer ?
#
loop_
_entity_poly.entity_id
_entity_poly.type
_entity_poly.pdbx_seq_one_letter_code
_entity_poly.pdbx_strand_id
1 'polypeptide(L)'
;MSLPKGKVLKSVKIIQPVLEADCFINVPVAKVHSSAILTMGLKNLMGIVEDRDYWHTAGLHQCIADMITGFRPHLTVIDATRILLTNGPKGPGEVRNVGQVIASADPLAADAYGATLFGKRPGEIPYLVSARAQTSGEIELGKIEITKV
;
A
#
# COMPACT_ATOMS: atom_id res chain seq x y z
N MET A 1 -6.67 -17.15 4.57
CA MET A 1 -5.70 -17.65 3.56
C MET A 1 -4.31 -17.83 4.17
N SER A 2 -3.51 -18.75 3.63
CA SER A 2 -2.10 -18.96 4.04
C SER A 2 -1.17 -17.97 3.34
N LEU A 3 -0.10 -17.55 4.02
CA LEU A 3 0.95 -16.65 3.50
C LEU A 3 2.32 -17.34 3.65
N PRO A 4 2.66 -18.34 2.81
CA PRO A 4 3.87 -19.16 2.99
C PRO A 4 5.18 -18.37 2.87
N LYS A 5 5.16 -17.25 2.14
CA LYS A 5 6.31 -16.35 1.98
C LYS A 5 6.35 -15.21 3.01
N GLY A 6 5.33 -15.08 3.86
CA GLY A 6 5.28 -14.05 4.89
C GLY A 6 6.28 -14.32 6.01
N LYS A 7 6.97 -13.28 6.50
CA LYS A 7 7.95 -13.39 7.59
C LYS A 7 7.27 -13.41 8.96
N VAL A 8 6.36 -12.48 9.22
CA VAL A 8 5.56 -12.34 10.44
C VAL A 8 4.22 -13.02 10.27
N LEU A 9 3.43 -12.63 9.26
CA LEU A 9 2.13 -13.22 8.99
C LEU A 9 2.31 -14.56 8.28
N LYS A 10 1.95 -15.66 8.94
CA LYS A 10 1.91 -17.01 8.33
C LYS A 10 0.55 -17.33 7.71
N SER A 11 -0.49 -16.65 8.18
CA SER A 11 -1.85 -16.71 7.65
C SER A 11 -2.57 -15.43 7.99
N VAL A 12 -3.59 -15.10 7.21
CA VAL A 12 -4.45 -13.93 7.43
C VAL A 12 -5.90 -14.30 7.16
N LYS A 13 -6.82 -13.79 7.99
CA LYS A 13 -8.26 -13.84 7.72
C LYS A 13 -8.67 -12.58 7.00
N ILE A 14 -9.24 -12.74 5.81
CA ILE A 14 -9.77 -11.64 5.01
C ILE A 14 -11.22 -11.93 4.69
N ILE A 15 -11.98 -10.86 4.47
CA ILE A 15 -13.42 -10.96 4.19
C ILE A 15 -13.69 -11.82 2.95
N GLN A 16 -14.66 -12.73 3.07
CA GLN A 16 -14.96 -13.75 2.06
C GLN A 16 -15.24 -13.18 0.65
N PRO A 17 -16.00 -12.08 0.47
CA PRO A 17 -16.27 -11.54 -0.86
C PRO A 17 -14.99 -11.13 -1.63
N VAL A 18 -13.91 -10.78 -0.93
CA VAL A 18 -12.64 -10.43 -1.56
C VAL A 18 -11.88 -11.67 -2.04
N LEU A 19 -12.04 -12.81 -1.36
CA LEU A 19 -11.44 -14.07 -1.79
C LEU A 19 -12.16 -14.70 -2.98
N GLU A 20 -13.47 -14.47 -3.08
CA GLU A 20 -14.33 -15.03 -4.13
C GLU A 20 -14.39 -14.16 -5.39
N ALA A 21 -13.89 -12.91 -5.33
CA ALA A 21 -13.92 -12.00 -6.46
C ALA A 21 -12.98 -12.45 -7.58
N ASP A 22 -13.49 -12.49 -8.82
CA ASP A 22 -12.68 -12.75 -10.03
C ASP A 22 -11.67 -11.63 -10.28
N CYS A 23 -12.00 -10.41 -9.87
CA CYS A 23 -11.16 -9.23 -10.00
C CYS A 23 -11.29 -8.35 -8.76
N PHE A 24 -10.14 -7.96 -8.21
CA PHE A 24 -10.04 -7.07 -7.05
C PHE A 24 -9.25 -5.81 -7.42
N ILE A 25 -9.93 -4.66 -7.38
CA ILE A 25 -9.37 -3.34 -7.63
C ILE A 25 -9.25 -2.60 -6.30
N ASN A 26 -8.04 -2.20 -5.95
CA ASN A 26 -7.72 -1.50 -4.71
C ASN A 26 -7.70 0.01 -4.96
N VAL A 27 -8.58 0.79 -4.30
CA VAL A 27 -8.74 2.23 -4.54
C VAL A 27 -8.43 3.06 -3.28
N PRO A 28 -7.16 3.17 -2.86
CA PRO A 28 -6.78 3.94 -1.68
C PRO A 28 -6.76 5.45 -1.94
N VAL A 29 -7.05 6.24 -0.89
CA VAL A 29 -6.72 7.67 -0.88
C VAL A 29 -5.31 7.88 -0.32
N ALA A 30 -4.47 8.62 -1.05
CA ALA A 30 -3.12 8.94 -0.65
C ALA A 30 -3.09 9.92 0.54
N LYS A 31 -2.45 9.51 1.64
CA LYS A 31 -2.26 10.37 2.83
C LYS A 31 -1.06 9.95 3.67
N VAL A 32 -0.57 10.85 4.51
CA VAL A 32 0.37 10.49 5.58
C VAL A 32 -0.31 9.62 6.65
N HIS A 33 0.50 8.87 7.39
CA HIS A 33 0.05 8.07 8.53
C HIS A 33 1.14 8.04 9.60
N SER A 34 0.78 8.27 10.86
CA SER A 34 1.72 8.30 11.98
C SER A 34 2.62 7.05 12.09
N SER A 35 2.03 5.85 12.10
CA SER A 35 2.79 4.60 12.24
C SER A 35 3.37 4.04 10.93
N ALA A 36 2.67 4.17 9.80
CA ALA A 36 3.08 3.57 8.52
C ALA A 36 3.85 4.54 7.60
N ILE A 37 4.06 5.78 8.03
CA ILE A 37 4.56 6.92 7.22
C ILE A 37 3.53 7.38 6.17
N LEU A 38 3.07 6.48 5.31
CA LEU A 38 2.07 6.74 4.26
C LEU A 38 0.97 5.68 4.26
N THR A 39 -0.24 6.07 3.89
CA THR A 39 -1.34 5.19 3.49
C THR A 39 -1.58 5.34 2.00
N MET A 40 -1.38 4.24 1.29
CA MET A 40 -1.63 4.06 -0.15
C MET A 40 -2.03 2.59 -0.39
N GLY A 41 -1.71 2.01 -1.55
CA GLY A 41 -2.12 0.69 -2.02
C GLY A 41 -1.85 -0.44 -1.03
N LEU A 42 -0.59 -0.64 -0.64
CA LEU A 42 -0.23 -1.80 0.18
C LEU A 42 -0.87 -1.70 1.57
N LYS A 43 -0.79 -0.52 2.20
CA LYS A 43 -1.39 -0.30 3.53
C LYS A 43 -2.91 -0.44 3.52
N ASN A 44 -3.58 -0.12 2.40
CA ASN A 44 -5.04 -0.17 2.28
C ASN A 44 -5.58 -1.60 2.32
N LEU A 45 -4.78 -2.61 1.96
CA LEU A 45 -5.15 -4.03 2.12
C LEU A 45 -5.39 -4.43 3.57
N MET A 46 -4.93 -3.64 4.54
CA MET A 46 -5.31 -3.85 5.94
C MET A 46 -6.82 -3.69 6.17
N GLY A 47 -7.53 -2.96 5.31
CA GLY A 47 -8.98 -2.73 5.41
C GLY A 47 -9.83 -3.98 5.16
N ILE A 48 -9.28 -4.99 4.48
CA ILE A 48 -9.99 -6.25 4.18
C ILE A 48 -9.65 -7.36 5.19
N VAL A 49 -8.80 -7.08 6.18
CA VAL A 49 -8.34 -8.03 7.20
C VAL A 49 -9.23 -7.94 8.43
N GLU A 50 -9.66 -9.10 8.95
CA GLU A 50 -10.51 -9.17 10.15
C GLU A 50 -9.77 -8.68 11.40
N ASP A 51 -8.62 -9.29 11.72
CA ASP A 51 -7.78 -8.90 12.86
C ASP A 51 -6.66 -7.96 12.42
N ARG A 52 -7.05 -6.73 12.11
CA ARG A 52 -6.09 -5.68 11.72
C ARG A 52 -5.28 -5.16 12.91
N ASP A 53 -5.81 -5.21 14.14
CA ASP A 53 -5.11 -4.62 15.29
C ASP A 53 -3.82 -5.38 15.61
N TYR A 54 -3.78 -6.68 15.34
CA TYR A 54 -2.55 -7.49 15.41
C TYR A 54 -1.38 -6.90 14.62
N TRP A 55 -1.61 -6.30 13.45
CA TRP A 55 -0.51 -5.77 12.64
C TRP A 55 0.21 -4.61 13.33
N HIS A 56 -0.52 -3.80 14.11
CA HIS A 56 0.08 -2.67 14.84
C HIS A 56 1.00 -3.12 15.97
N THR A 57 0.80 -4.33 16.51
CA THR A 57 1.60 -4.88 17.62
C THR A 57 2.67 -5.87 17.15
N ALA A 58 2.50 -6.49 15.99
CA ALA A 58 3.38 -7.55 15.47
C ALA A 58 4.45 -7.08 14.46
N GLY A 59 4.57 -5.77 14.23
CA GLY A 59 5.47 -5.20 13.24
C GLY A 59 4.74 -4.81 11.96
N LEU A 60 4.09 -3.65 12.02
CA LEU A 60 3.16 -3.14 11.00
C LEU A 60 3.72 -3.18 9.58
N HIS A 61 4.94 -2.67 9.38
CA HIS A 61 5.56 -2.62 8.06
C HIS A 61 5.79 -4.00 7.45
N GLN A 62 6.21 -4.96 8.27
CA GLN A 62 6.44 -6.32 7.80
C GLN A 62 5.12 -7.04 7.54
N CYS A 63 4.10 -6.83 8.38
CA CYS A 63 2.74 -7.37 8.14
C CYS A 63 2.15 -6.87 6.81
N ILE A 64 2.28 -5.58 6.50
CA ILE A 64 1.87 -5.00 5.22
C ILE A 64 2.61 -5.68 4.06
N ALA A 65 3.92 -5.87 4.18
CA ALA A 65 4.72 -6.53 3.16
C ALA A 65 4.38 -8.01 3.00
N ASP A 66 4.07 -8.72 4.09
CA ASP A 66 3.70 -10.14 4.07
C ASP A 66 2.38 -10.37 3.36
N MET A 67 1.40 -9.47 3.56
CA MET A 67 0.08 -9.55 2.92
C MET A 67 0.20 -9.63 1.39
N ILE A 68 1.07 -8.81 0.80
CA ILE A 68 1.24 -8.76 -0.66
C ILE A 68 1.89 -10.03 -1.25
N THR A 69 2.49 -10.88 -0.41
CA THR A 69 3.12 -12.13 -0.85
C THR A 69 2.11 -13.22 -1.21
N GLY A 70 0.90 -13.15 -0.63
CA GLY A 70 -0.17 -14.11 -0.91
C GLY A 70 -1.41 -13.48 -1.54
N PHE A 71 -1.66 -12.19 -1.31
CA PHE A 71 -2.81 -11.48 -1.86
C PHE A 71 -2.35 -10.22 -2.61
N ARG A 72 -2.40 -10.27 -3.94
CA ARG A 72 -1.99 -9.16 -4.80
C ARG A 72 -3.20 -8.64 -5.58
N PRO A 73 -3.58 -7.35 -5.43
CA PRO A 73 -4.64 -6.75 -6.24
C PRO A 73 -4.35 -6.87 -7.73
N HIS A 74 -5.42 -6.99 -8.53
CA HIS A 74 -5.32 -6.99 -9.99
C HIS A 74 -4.96 -5.60 -10.52
N LEU A 75 -5.49 -4.57 -9.86
CA LEU A 75 -5.20 -3.17 -10.14
C LEU A 75 -5.22 -2.38 -8.84
N THR A 76 -4.29 -1.45 -8.69
CA THR A 76 -4.33 -0.42 -7.64
C THR A 76 -4.49 0.95 -8.29
N VAL A 77 -5.50 1.70 -7.86
CA VAL A 77 -5.87 3.03 -8.34
C VAL A 77 -5.79 4.00 -7.17
N ILE A 78 -4.66 4.65 -6.99
CA ILE A 78 -4.46 5.61 -5.91
C ILE A 78 -5.13 6.93 -6.29
N ASP A 79 -6.09 7.34 -5.46
CA ASP A 79 -6.63 8.69 -5.48
C ASP A 79 -5.64 9.63 -4.80
N ALA A 80 -4.97 10.45 -5.63
CA ALA A 80 -4.13 11.55 -5.21
C ALA A 80 -4.68 12.88 -5.75
N THR A 81 -5.99 13.01 -5.90
CA THR A 81 -6.62 14.29 -6.28
C THR A 81 -6.36 15.34 -5.20
N ARG A 82 -6.53 14.93 -3.94
CA ARG A 82 -6.20 15.70 -2.73
C ARG A 82 -5.55 14.79 -1.70
N ILE A 83 -4.35 15.17 -1.25
CA ILE A 83 -3.58 14.40 -0.27
C ILE A 83 -3.51 15.11 1.08
N LEU A 84 -3.51 14.34 2.17
CA LEU A 84 -3.28 14.82 3.54
C LEU A 84 -1.79 14.70 3.88
N LEU A 85 -1.15 15.81 4.25
CA LEU A 85 0.29 15.95 4.47
C LEU A 85 0.69 15.88 5.96
N THR A 86 -0.19 16.26 6.88
CA THR A 86 0.09 16.23 8.32
C THR A 86 -1.06 15.63 9.12
N ASN A 87 -0.78 15.20 10.35
CA ASN A 87 -1.78 14.67 11.31
C ASN A 87 -2.60 13.47 10.79
N GLY A 88 -2.04 12.66 9.90
CA GLY A 88 -2.65 11.41 9.49
C GLY A 88 -2.66 10.36 10.62
N PRO A 89 -3.63 9.42 10.63
CA PRO A 89 -4.51 9.08 9.51
C PRO A 89 -5.87 9.79 9.49
N LYS A 90 -6.27 10.45 10.59
CA LYS A 90 -7.61 11.05 10.76
C LYS A 90 -7.68 12.51 10.31
N GLY A 91 -6.57 13.25 10.38
CA GLY A 91 -6.61 14.71 10.32
C GLY A 91 -7.27 15.31 11.58
N PRO A 92 -7.64 16.61 11.55
CA PRO A 92 -7.37 17.55 10.47
C PRO A 92 -5.87 17.84 10.35
N GLY A 93 -5.43 18.21 9.15
CA GLY A 93 -4.05 18.56 8.87
C GLY A 93 -3.93 19.31 7.56
N GLU A 94 -2.71 19.66 7.20
CA GLU A 94 -2.39 20.31 5.93
C GLU A 94 -2.76 19.38 4.78
N VAL A 95 -3.38 19.94 3.75
CA VAL A 95 -3.77 19.22 2.54
C VAL A 95 -3.18 19.89 1.32
N ARG A 96 -2.95 19.11 0.27
CA ARG A 96 -2.54 19.61 -1.03
C ARG A 96 -3.38 19.01 -2.15
N ASN A 97 -3.86 19.86 -3.05
CA ASN A 97 -4.53 19.43 -4.27
C ASN A 97 -3.46 19.07 -5.30
N VAL A 98 -3.24 17.77 -5.51
CA VAL A 98 -2.26 17.28 -6.49
C VAL A 98 -2.92 17.03 -7.84
N GLY A 99 -4.21 16.69 -7.86
CA GLY A 99 -4.97 16.53 -9.09
C GLY A 99 -4.55 15.31 -9.92
N GLN A 100 -4.09 14.24 -9.27
CA GLN A 100 -3.62 13.02 -9.96
C GLN A 100 -4.40 11.78 -9.52
N VAL A 101 -4.52 10.82 -10.44
CA VAL A 101 -4.90 9.44 -10.15
C VAL A 101 -3.78 8.56 -10.68
N ILE A 102 -3.31 7.61 -9.87
CA ILE A 102 -2.23 6.70 -10.23
C ILE A 102 -2.80 5.30 -10.36
N ALA A 103 -2.71 4.68 -11.53
CA ALA A 103 -3.17 3.31 -11.76
C ALA A 103 -2.00 2.40 -12.12
N SER A 104 -1.90 1.23 -11.48
CA SER A 104 -0.92 0.20 -11.84
C SER A 104 -1.37 -1.20 -11.43
N ALA A 105 -1.04 -2.19 -12.26
CA ALA A 105 -1.13 -3.62 -11.91
C ALA A 105 0.02 -4.06 -10.98
N ASP A 106 1.07 -3.25 -10.84
CA ASP A 106 2.07 -3.39 -9.79
C ASP A 106 1.77 -2.43 -8.63
N PRO A 107 1.18 -2.91 -7.51
CA PRO A 107 0.90 -2.08 -6.36
C PRO A 107 2.16 -1.47 -5.72
N LEU A 108 3.34 -2.10 -5.84
CA LEU A 108 4.58 -1.53 -5.32
C LEU A 108 5.01 -0.33 -6.16
N ALA A 109 4.86 -0.42 -7.49
CA ALA A 109 5.17 0.69 -8.39
C ALA A 109 4.22 1.88 -8.18
N ALA A 110 2.92 1.61 -7.96
CA ALA A 110 1.94 2.63 -7.63
C ALA A 110 2.33 3.38 -6.34
N ASP A 111 2.61 2.65 -5.26
CA ASP A 111 2.99 3.25 -3.98
C ASP A 111 4.37 3.93 -4.06
N ALA A 112 5.31 3.41 -4.85
CA ALA A 112 6.61 4.03 -5.05
C ALA A 112 6.47 5.39 -5.74
N TYR A 113 5.70 5.47 -6.84
CA TYR A 113 5.41 6.77 -7.46
C TYR A 113 4.63 7.67 -6.50
N GLY A 114 3.61 7.14 -5.81
CA GLY A 114 2.82 7.87 -4.83
C GLY A 114 3.64 8.47 -3.69
N ALA A 115 4.71 7.81 -3.24
CA ALA A 115 5.60 8.34 -2.21
C ALA A 115 6.27 9.67 -2.61
N THR A 116 6.55 9.86 -3.91
CA THR A 116 7.14 11.10 -4.43
C THR A 116 6.22 12.29 -4.25
N LEU A 117 4.90 12.06 -4.23
CA LEU A 117 3.89 13.08 -3.96
C LEU A 117 3.92 13.57 -2.50
N PHE A 118 4.73 12.96 -1.64
CA PHE A 118 4.95 13.41 -0.25
C PHE A 118 6.39 13.89 -0.03
N GLY A 119 7.18 14.06 -1.11
CA GLY A 119 8.60 14.40 -1.02
C GLY A 119 9.44 13.28 -0.38
N LYS A 120 8.98 12.03 -0.48
CA LYS A 120 9.67 10.84 0.07
C LYS A 120 10.21 9.98 -1.06
N ARG A 121 11.35 9.35 -0.81
CA ARG A 121 11.89 8.30 -1.69
C ARG A 121 11.21 6.97 -1.34
N PRO A 122 10.93 6.10 -2.32
CA PRO A 122 10.34 4.78 -2.06
C PRO A 122 11.12 3.95 -1.03
N GLY A 123 12.46 4.03 -1.07
CA GLY A 123 13.35 3.36 -0.11
C GLY A 123 13.26 3.87 1.34
N GLU A 124 12.60 5.00 1.59
CA GLU A 124 12.35 5.54 2.94
C GLU A 124 11.06 5.00 3.55
N ILE A 125 10.31 4.18 2.81
CA ILE A 125 9.04 3.58 3.25
C ILE A 125 9.30 2.10 3.58
N PRO A 126 9.39 1.71 4.88
CA PRO A 126 9.87 0.39 5.25
C PRO A 126 9.02 -0.77 4.69
N TYR A 127 7.70 -0.58 4.56
CA TYR A 127 6.85 -1.62 3.99
C TYR A 127 7.11 -1.82 2.48
N LEU A 128 7.54 -0.79 1.74
CA LEU A 128 7.92 -0.93 0.33
C LEU A 128 9.24 -1.67 0.19
N VAL A 129 10.24 -1.34 1.02
CA VAL A 129 11.53 -2.06 1.04
C VAL A 129 11.32 -3.53 1.38
N SER A 130 10.55 -3.83 2.44
CA SER A 130 10.22 -5.20 2.82
C SER A 130 9.41 -5.93 1.74
N ALA A 131 8.45 -5.29 1.09
CA ALA A 131 7.65 -5.92 0.03
C ALA A 131 8.49 -6.20 -1.23
N ARG A 132 9.37 -5.28 -1.62
CA ARG A 132 10.30 -5.43 -2.74
C ARG A 132 11.23 -6.62 -2.57
N ALA A 133 11.69 -6.85 -1.34
CA ALA A 133 12.57 -7.97 -1.01
C ALA A 133 11.85 -9.34 -1.02
N GLN A 134 10.52 -9.38 -1.02
CA GLN A 134 9.72 -10.60 -0.88
C GLN A 134 8.86 -10.92 -2.11
N THR A 135 8.74 -9.98 -3.04
CA THR A 135 7.87 -10.07 -4.22
C THR A 135 8.58 -9.57 -5.47
N SER A 136 7.97 -9.79 -6.63
CA SER A 136 8.48 -9.34 -7.93
C SER A 136 8.11 -7.89 -8.28
N GLY A 137 7.40 -7.15 -7.41
CA GLY A 137 7.05 -5.76 -7.69
C GLY A 137 8.28 -4.84 -7.63
N GLU A 138 8.18 -3.65 -8.22
CA GLU A 138 9.29 -2.69 -8.31
C GLU A 138 9.01 -1.41 -7.51
N ILE A 139 10.06 -0.85 -6.90
CA ILE A 139 10.01 0.42 -6.16
C ILE A 139 11.04 1.44 -6.67
N GLU A 140 11.98 1.01 -7.51
CA GLU A 140 12.95 1.90 -8.14
C GLU A 140 12.30 2.62 -9.33
N LEU A 141 12.05 3.93 -9.19
CA LEU A 141 11.34 4.73 -10.19
C LEU A 141 11.98 4.67 -11.59
N GLY A 142 13.31 4.56 -11.69
CA GLY A 142 14.01 4.45 -12.97
C GLY A 142 13.77 3.12 -13.71
N LYS A 143 13.18 2.11 -13.05
CA LYS A 143 12.81 0.81 -13.63
C LYS A 143 11.31 0.70 -13.88
N ILE A 144 10.54 1.73 -13.54
CA ILE A 144 9.08 1.77 -13.72
C ILE A 144 8.79 2.61 -14.96
N GLU A 145 8.06 2.03 -15.91
CA GLU A 145 7.50 2.79 -17.04
C GLU A 145 6.34 3.66 -16.52
N ILE A 146 6.48 4.99 -16.66
CA ILE A 146 5.48 5.95 -16.20
C ILE A 146 4.95 6.71 -17.41
N THR A 147 3.72 6.41 -17.80
CA THR A 147 3.00 7.14 -18.84
C THR A 147 2.06 8.15 -18.20
N LYS A 148 2.16 9.41 -18.62
CA LYS A 148 1.18 10.45 -18.28
C LYS A 148 0.20 10.58 -19.43
N VAL A 149 -1.09 10.55 -19.12
CA VAL A 149 -2.20 10.64 -20.06
C VAL A 149 -2.99 11.92 -19.84
#